data_AF-A0A1H5C4X0-F1
#
_entry.id   AF-A0A1H5C4X0-F1
#
_cell.length_a   1.000
_cell.length_b   1.000
_cell.length_c   1.000
_cell.angle_alpha   90.00
_cell.angle_beta   90.00
_cell.angle_gamma   90.00
#
_symmetry.space_group_name_H-M   'P 1'
#
loop_
_entity.id
_entity.type
_entity.pdbx_description
1 polymer ?
#
loop_
_entity_poly.entity_id
_entity_poly.type
_entity_poly.pdbx_seq_one_letter_code
_entity_poly.pdbx_strand_id
1 'polypeptide(L)' 'MNKKQILYLAIGISLGTSLGVIYGVVFNNIPIGISLGSGMGTTIGVALSLANKKKCKTGKNERI' A
#
# COMPACT_ATOMS: atom_id res chain seq x y z
N MET A 1 -12.49 16.36 -1.80
CA MET A 1 -11.44 15.31 -1.91
C MET A 1 -11.03 15.20 -3.39
N ASN A 2 -9.74 15.25 -3.71
CA ASN A 2 -9.30 15.30 -5.11
C ASN A 2 -9.25 13.87 -5.70
N LYS A 3 -9.83 13.63 -6.88
CA LYS A 3 -9.99 12.28 -7.46
C LYS A 3 -8.70 11.48 -7.53
N LYS A 4 -7.57 12.15 -7.80
CA LYS A 4 -6.23 11.55 -7.82
C LYS A 4 -5.84 10.94 -6.47
N GLN A 5 -6.19 11.59 -5.36
CA GLN A 5 -5.86 11.09 -4.01
C GLN A 5 -6.60 9.81 -3.66
N ILE A 6 -7.85 9.70 -4.10
CA ILE A 6 -8.66 8.48 -3.93
C ILE A 6 -8.05 7.34 -4.75
N LEU A 7 -7.58 7.64 -5.97
CA LEU A 7 -6.97 6.64 -6.84
C LEU A 7 -5.65 6.09 -6.25
N TYR A 8 -4.78 6.96 -5.73
CA TYR A 8 -3.52 6.53 -5.09
C TYR A 8 -3.75 5.74 -3.81
N LEU A 9 -4.75 6.13 -3.01
CA LEU A 9 -5.15 5.38 -1.82
C LEU A 9 -5.71 4.01 -2.20
N ALA A 10 -6.60 3.95 -3.20
CA ALA A 10 -7.18 2.70 -3.69
C ALA A 10 -6.10 1.74 -4.23
N ILE A 11 -5.12 2.25 -4.97
CA ILE A 11 -3.99 1.46 -5.46
C ILE A 11 -3.15 0.91 -4.30
N GLY A 12 -2.83 1.73 -3.29
CA GLY A 12 -2.05 1.29 -2.13
C GLY A 12 -2.77 0.22 -1.31
N ILE A 13 -4.08 0.38 -1.08
CA ILE A 13 -4.91 -0.59 -0.37
C ILE A 13 -5.03 -1.89 -1.17
N SER A 14 -5.28 -1.80 -2.49
CA SER A 14 -5.39 -2.98 -3.35
C SER A 14 -4.11 -3.79 -3.36
N LEU A 15 -2.94 -3.14 -3.49
CA LEU A 15 -1.64 -3.80 -3.45
C LEU A 15 -1.35 -4.42 -2.08
N GLY A 16 -1.61 -3.69 -0.99
CA GLY A 16 -1.38 -4.20 0.36
C GLY A 16 -2.28 -5.38 0.73
N THR A 17 -3.57 -5.34 0.33
CA THR A 17 -4.50 -6.46 0.54
C THR A 17 -4.09 -7.69 -0.25
N SER A 18 -3.75 -7.54 -1.54
CA SER A 18 -3.30 -8.68 -2.35
C SER A 18 -2.04 -9.32 -1.77
N LEU A 19 -1.04 -8.52 -1.38
CA LEU A 19 0.18 -9.02 -0.75
C LEU A 19 -0.09 -9.65 0.62
N GLY A 20 -0.96 -9.04 1.43
CA GLY A 20 -1.33 -9.56 2.75
C GLY A 20 -2.00 -10.93 2.69
N VAL A 21 -2.88 -11.13 1.71
CA VAL A 21 -3.53 -12.44 1.48
C VAL A 21 -2.48 -13.48 1.07
N ILE A 22 -1.59 -13.14 0.12
CA ILE A 22 -0.54 -14.07 -0.33
C ILE A 22 0.38 -14.45 0.84
N TYR A 23 0.87 -13.48 1.61
CA TYR A 23 1.69 -13.73 2.77
C TYR A 23 0.95 -14.53 3.86
N GLY A 24 -0.33 -14.25 4.09
CA GLY A 24 -1.15 -14.98 5.04
C GLY A 24 -1.33 -16.46 4.68
N VAL A 25 -1.48 -16.74 3.38
CA VAL A 25 -1.57 -18.11 2.86
C VAL A 25 -0.21 -18.82 2.94
N VAL A 26 0.87 -18.16 2.54
CA VAL A 26 2.23 -18.74 2.55
C VAL A 26 2.68 -19.12 3.96
N PHE A 27 2.42 -18.26 4.95
CA PHE A 27 2.79 -18.53 6.35
C PHE A 27 1.79 -19.44 7.07
N ASN A 28 0.73 -19.94 6.40
CA ASN A 28 -0.38 -20.66 7.01
C ASN A 28 -0.95 -19.91 8.24
N ASN A 29 -0.89 -18.58 8.17
CA ASN A 29 -1.22 -17.66 9.25
C ASN A 29 -1.86 -16.40 8.65
N ILE A 30 -3.09 -16.61 8.15
CA ILE A 30 -3.96 -15.58 7.59
C ILE A 30 -4.06 -14.32 8.47
N PRO A 31 -4.25 -14.39 9.81
CA PRO A 31 -4.33 -13.18 10.64
C PRO A 31 -3.06 -12.32 10.61
N ILE A 32 -1.88 -12.95 10.56
CA ILE A 32 -0.60 -12.23 10.44
C ILE A 32 -0.49 -11.57 9.07
N GLY A 33 -0.84 -12.29 8.00
CA GLY A 33 -0.75 -11.77 6.63
C GLY A 33 -1.71 -10.61 6.37
N ILE A 34 -2.95 -10.70 6.86
CA ILE A 34 -3.94 -9.63 6.74
C ILE A 34 -3.52 -8.41 7.58
N SER A 35 -3.00 -8.60 8.80
CA SER A 35 -2.52 -7.48 9.63
C SER A 35 -1.35 -6.74 8.97
N LEU A 36 -0.37 -7.48 8.43
CA LEU A 36 0.77 -6.92 7.71
C LEU A 36 0.35 -6.23 6.41
N GLY A 37 -0.50 -6.89 5.61
CA GLY A 37 -0.95 -6.35 4.33
C GLY A 37 -1.86 -5.14 4.46
N SER A 38 -2.77 -5.13 5.44
CA SER A 38 -3.63 -3.97 5.71
C SER A 38 -2.82 -2.80 6.27
N GLY A 39 -1.89 -3.07 7.19
CA GLY A 39 -1.00 -2.06 7.76
C GLY A 39 -0.06 -1.47 6.71
N MET A 40 0.61 -2.30 5.90
CA MET A 40 1.46 -1.83 4.79
C MET A 40 0.65 -1.14 3.71
N GLY A 41 -0.49 -1.71 3.28
CA GLY A 41 -1.34 -1.13 2.23
C GLY A 41 -1.88 0.25 2.59
N THR A 42 -2.35 0.40 3.83
CA THR A 42 -2.77 1.69 4.37
C THR A 42 -1.60 2.66 4.44
N THR A 43 -0.46 2.24 5.00
CA THR A 43 0.72 3.10 5.13
C THR A 43 1.22 3.57 3.76
N ILE A 44 1.33 2.68 2.78
CA ILE A 44 1.76 2.97 1.41
C ILE A 44 0.73 3.84 0.69
N GLY A 45 -0.55 3.51 0.77
CA GLY A 45 -1.63 4.30 0.14
C GLY A 45 -1.73 5.72 0.70
N VAL A 46 -1.61 5.87 2.02
CA VAL A 46 -1.60 7.17 2.71
C VAL A 46 -0.30 7.92 2.44
N ALA A 47 0.85 7.26 2.50
CA ALA A 47 2.14 7.87 2.18
C ALA A 47 2.19 8.34 0.72
N LEU A 48 1.67 7.56 -0.23
CA LEU A 48 1.62 7.92 -1.65
C LEU A 48 0.64 9.07 -1.92
N SER A 49 -0.51 9.08 -1.23
CA SER A 49 -1.49 10.17 -1.27
C SER A 49 -0.91 11.48 -0.69
N LEU A 50 -0.21 11.41 0.44
CA LEU A 50 0.48 12.54 1.06
C LEU A 50 1.72 13.00 0.27
N ALA A 51 2.48 12.06 -0.29
CA ALA A 51 3.65 12.34 -1.13
C ALA A 51 3.22 13.07 -2.40
N ASN A 52 2.17 12.62 -3.10
CA ASN A 52 1.60 13.35 -4.23
C ASN A 52 1.06 14.75 -3.84
N LYS A 53 0.72 14.95 -2.56
CA LYS A 53 0.32 16.25 -2.01
C LYS A 53 1.52 17.17 -1.70
N LYS A 54 2.73 16.63 -1.52
CA LYS A 54 3.94 17.39 -1.17
C LYS A 54 4.99 17.47 -2.29
N LYS A 55 5.06 16.50 -3.20
CA LYS A 55 6.19 16.31 -4.13
C LYS A 55 5.78 15.41 -5.32
N CYS A 56 5.97 15.72 -6.61
CA CYS A 56 7.20 16.25 -7.21
C CYS A 56 8.40 16.01 -6.28
N LYS A 57 8.98 14.80 -6.33
CA LYS A 57 10.10 14.19 -5.55
C LYS A 57 9.83 13.41 -4.23
N THR A 58 9.82 12.08 -4.25
CA THR A 58 10.86 11.25 -3.55
C THR A 58 10.43 9.78 -3.40
N GLY A 59 11.26 8.87 -3.91
CA GLY A 59 11.23 7.40 -3.78
C GLY A 59 10.34 6.70 -4.81
N LYS A 60 10.78 6.03 -5.89
CA LYS A 60 12.04 5.34 -6.23
C LYS A 60 12.51 4.37 -5.13
N ASN A 61 12.02 3.13 -5.17
CA ASN A 61 12.87 1.98 -4.91
C ASN A 61 12.30 0.70 -5.57
N GLU A 62 12.43 0.60 -6.89
CA GLU A 62 12.85 -0.63 -7.60
C GLU A 62 13.01 -0.26 -9.09
N ARG A 63 14.21 0.19 -9.46
CA ARG A 63 14.75 0.19 -10.83
C ARG A 63 16.26 0.38 -10.70
N ILE A 64 16.93 -0.75 -10.45
CA ILE A 64 18.25 -1.03 -11.03
C ILE A 64 18.09 -1.18 -12.54
#